data_AF-A0A7Y5GG96-F1
#
_entry.id   AF-A0A7Y5GG96-F1
#
_cell.length_a   1.000
_cell.length_b   1.000
_cell.length_c   1.000
_cell.angle_alpha   90.00
_cell.angle_beta   90.00
_cell.angle_gamma   90.00
#
_symmetry.space_group_name_H-M   'P 1'
#
loop_
_entity.id
_entity.type
_entity.pdbx_description
1 polymer ?
#
loop_
_entity_poly.entity_id
_entity_poly.type
_entity_poly.pdbx_seq_one_letter_code
_entity_poly.pdbx_strand_id
1 'polypeptide(L)'
;MFCVRCGKRLRDNDIFCSSCGASASGIPLMPPRNRLAGHLRLLGILWLALSAFRILPGFFLLLIFHRGFPHMGGVPFYMHGLMQTIGVLMIVGSAAGMAAGIGLLTRQSWARLLTIMLGFVSLIDMPLGTALGIYTLWVLLPGASGQEYARMTRAA
;
A
#
# COMPACT_ATOMS: atom_id res chain seq x y z
N MET A 1 -30.53 14.08 -29.79
CA MET A 1 -29.36 13.26 -29.37
C MET A 1 -29.59 11.81 -29.81
N PHE A 2 -28.58 10.98 -30.05
CA PHE A 2 -28.76 9.56 -30.42
C PHE A 2 -28.23 8.63 -29.32
N CYS A 3 -28.89 7.50 -29.08
CA CYS A 3 -28.43 6.51 -28.10
C CYS A 3 -27.20 5.75 -28.63
N VAL A 4 -26.11 5.72 -27.86
CA VAL A 4 -24.85 5.04 -28.24
C VAL A 4 -25.02 3.52 -28.39
N ARG A 5 -26.02 2.93 -27.72
CA ARG A 5 -26.23 1.48 -27.73
C ARG A 5 -27.15 0.99 -28.85
N CYS A 6 -28.18 1.76 -29.22
CA CYS A 6 -29.22 1.32 -30.16
C CYS A 6 -29.47 2.29 -31.33
N GLY A 7 -28.78 3.43 -31.39
CA GLY A 7 -28.90 4.40 -32.50
C GLY A 7 -30.23 5.17 -32.58
N LYS A 8 -31.17 4.96 -31.65
CA LYS A 8 -32.46 5.64 -31.64
C LYS A 8 -32.32 7.12 -31.23
N ARG A 9 -33.09 8.02 -31.83
CA ARG A 9 -33.17 9.43 -31.40
C ARG A 9 -33.77 9.50 -29.99
N LEU A 10 -33.01 10.06 -29.05
CA LEU A 10 -33.44 10.44 -27.71
C LEU A 10 -34.06 11.84 -27.76
N ARG A 11 -35.18 12.03 -27.07
CA ARG A 11 -35.77 13.36 -26.86
C ARG A 11 -34.91 14.13 -25.84
N ASP A 12 -34.89 15.45 -25.93
CA ASP A 12 -33.97 16.32 -25.17
C ASP A 12 -34.10 16.25 -23.64
N ASN A 13 -35.05 15.47 -23.10
CA ASN A 13 -35.25 15.29 -21.65
C ASN A 13 -35.35 13.80 -21.21
N ASP A 14 -35.03 12.85 -22.08
CA ASP A 14 -35.08 11.42 -21.75
C ASP A 14 -33.82 10.98 -21.01
N ILE A 15 -33.93 10.59 -19.73
CA ILE A 15 -32.82 10.09 -18.89
C ILE A 15 -32.43 8.65 -19.30
N PHE A 16 -33.39 7.88 -19.84
CA PHE A 16 -33.25 6.48 -20.23
C PHE A 16 -33.85 6.24 -21.61
N CYS A 17 -33.21 5.35 -22.39
CA CYS A 17 -33.75 4.95 -23.68
C CYS A 17 -34.91 3.96 -23.50
N SER A 18 -36.10 4.30 -23.98
CA SER A 18 -37.30 3.45 -23.91
C SER A 18 -37.19 2.12 -24.69
N SER A 19 -36.22 2.00 -25.59
CA SER A 19 -36.06 0.79 -26.42
C SER A 19 -35.05 -0.21 -25.87
N CYS A 20 -33.96 0.27 -25.27
CA CYS A 20 -32.84 -0.57 -24.84
C CYS A 20 -32.50 -0.44 -23.34
N GLY A 21 -33.20 0.45 -22.61
CA GLY A 21 -33.00 0.71 -21.19
C GLY A 21 -31.67 1.39 -20.83
N ALA A 22 -30.82 1.73 -21.81
CA ALA A 22 -29.54 2.39 -21.55
C ALA A 22 -29.75 3.84 -21.10
N SER A 23 -28.97 4.30 -20.10
CA SER A 23 -28.99 5.69 -19.68
C SER A 23 -28.48 6.59 -20.80
N ALA A 24 -29.24 7.64 -21.13
CA ALA A 24 -28.88 8.63 -22.14
C ALA A 24 -27.73 9.52 -21.68
N SER A 25 -27.56 9.65 -20.36
CA SER A 25 -26.41 10.30 -19.76
C SER A 25 -25.25 9.30 -19.71
N GLY A 26 -24.15 9.62 -20.40
CA GLY A 26 -22.86 8.93 -20.28
C GLY A 26 -22.19 9.12 -18.91
N ILE A 27 -22.98 9.46 -17.89
CA ILE A 27 -22.54 9.66 -16.53
C ILE A 27 -22.68 8.29 -15.86
N PRO A 28 -21.58 7.58 -15.58
CA PRO A 28 -21.66 6.30 -14.89
C PRO A 28 -22.40 6.50 -13.56
N LEU A 29 -23.51 5.77 -13.35
CA LEU A 29 -24.35 5.83 -12.13
C LEU A 29 -23.65 5.33 -10.85
N MET A 30 -22.34 5.06 -10.90
CA MET A 30 -21.56 4.76 -9.71
C MET A 30 -20.27 5.57 -9.74
N PRO A 31 -20.13 6.59 -8.87
CA PRO A 31 -18.79 7.01 -8.49
C PRO A 31 -18.11 5.75 -7.94
N PRO A 32 -16.92 5.36 -8.44
CA PRO A 32 -16.20 4.22 -7.89
C PRO A 32 -16.06 4.47 -6.40
N ARG A 33 -16.83 3.70 -5.64
CA ARG A 33 -17.09 3.90 -4.22
C ARG A 33 -15.73 4.03 -3.51
N ASN A 34 -15.68 4.93 -2.54
CA ASN A 34 -14.57 5.26 -1.62
C ASN A 34 -13.97 4.05 -0.84
N ARG A 35 -14.25 2.80 -1.25
CA ARG A 35 -13.78 1.53 -0.70
C ARG A 35 -12.24 1.45 -0.77
N LEU A 36 -11.65 1.88 -1.88
CA LEU A 36 -10.19 1.90 -2.06
C LEU A 36 -9.50 2.85 -1.07
N ALA A 37 -10.09 4.02 -0.80
CA ALA A 37 -9.53 4.97 0.15
C ALA A 37 -9.52 4.42 1.58
N GLY A 38 -10.55 3.65 1.96
CA GLY A 38 -10.61 2.95 3.24
C GLY A 38 -9.51 1.90 3.38
N HIS A 39 -9.34 1.03 2.37
CA HIS A 39 -8.29 0.01 2.37
C HIS A 39 -6.88 0.62 2.37
N LEU A 40 -6.65 1.72 1.64
CA LEU A 40 -5.37 2.46 1.65
C LEU A 40 -5.07 3.03 3.05
N ARG A 41 -6.07 3.58 3.73
CA ARG A 41 -5.90 4.14 5.08
C ARG A 41 -5.56 3.05 6.10
N LEU A 42 -6.26 1.90 6.01
CA LEU A 42 -6.02 0.73 6.84
C LEU A 42 -4.60 0.17 6.60
N LEU A 43 -4.17 0.11 5.33
CA LEU A 43 -2.82 -0.34 4.95
C LEU A 43 -1.72 0.57 5.50
N GLY A 44 -1.92 1.89 5.46
CA GLY A 44 -0.98 2.86 6.04
C GLY A 44 -0.86 2.73 7.56
N ILE A 45 -1.98 2.51 8.26
CA ILE A 45 -2.00 2.29 9.72
C ILE A 45 -1.27 0.98 10.06
N LEU A 46 -1.52 -0.08 9.29
CA LEU A 46 -0.83 -1.37 9.47
C LEU A 46 0.69 -1.24 9.29
N TRP A 47 1.15 -0.48 8.29
CA TRP A 47 2.57 -0.17 8.11
C TRP A 47 3.18 0.58 9.30
N LEU A 48 2.46 1.58 9.83
CA LEU A 48 2.88 2.34 11.01
C LEU A 48 2.94 1.46 12.26
N ALA A 49 1.94 0.61 12.47
CA ALA A 49 1.88 -0.31 13.60
C ALA A 49 3.03 -1.33 13.55
N LEU A 50 3.32 -1.91 12.38
CA LEU A 50 4.42 -2.85 12.20
C LEU A 50 5.79 -2.17 12.38
N SER A 51 5.96 -0.94 11.89
CA SER A 51 7.17 -0.16 12.10
C SER A 51 7.38 0.12 13.59
N ALA A 52 6.34 0.55 14.31
CA ALA A 52 6.40 0.77 15.75
C ALA A 52 6.76 -0.53 16.51
N PHE A 53 6.17 -1.66 16.12
CA PHE A 53 6.49 -2.96 16.70
C PHE A 53 7.93 -3.38 16.42
N ARG A 54 8.47 -3.08 15.23
CA ARG A 54 9.83 -3.45 14.82
C ARG A 54 10.92 -2.54 15.42
N ILE A 55 10.57 -1.29 15.76
CA ILE A 55 11.45 -0.37 16.49
C ILE A 55 11.76 -0.86 17.90
N LEU A 56 10.81 -1.46 18.62
CA LEU A 56 11.02 -1.91 20.01
C LEU A 56 12.25 -2.83 20.17
N PRO A 57 12.35 -3.98 19.48
CA PRO A 57 13.50 -4.87 19.63
C PRO A 57 14.78 -4.25 19.08
N GLY A 58 14.72 -3.50 17.97
CA GLY A 58 15.89 -2.84 17.38
C GLY A 58 16.47 -1.75 18.29
N PHE A 59 15.60 -0.94 18.90
CA PHE A 59 15.97 0.09 19.87
C PHE A 59 16.53 -0.52 21.15
N PHE A 60 15.95 -1.62 21.63
CA PHE A 60 16.43 -2.34 22.80
C PHE A 60 17.82 -2.96 22.56
N LEU A 61 18.03 -3.62 21.42
CA LEU A 61 19.35 -4.11 20.99
C LEU A 61 20.37 -2.96 20.92
N LEU A 62 20.00 -1.86 20.26
CA LEU A 62 20.88 -0.70 20.13
C LEU A 62 21.22 -0.11 21.49
N LEU A 63 20.28 0.07 22.41
CA LEU A 63 20.55 0.62 23.75
C LEU A 63 21.53 -0.25 24.55
N ILE A 64 21.35 -1.57 24.52
CA ILE A 64 22.19 -2.52 25.26
C ILE A 64 23.61 -2.55 24.71
N PHE A 65 23.76 -2.61 23.38
CA PHE A 65 25.06 -2.72 22.73
C PHE A 65 25.75 -1.35 22.58
N HIS A 66 25.03 -0.28 22.26
CA HIS A 66 25.58 1.08 22.10
C HIS A 66 26.15 1.65 23.39
N ARG A 67 25.50 1.40 24.53
CA ARG A 67 26.00 1.88 25.83
C ARG A 67 27.20 1.08 26.34
N GLY A 68 27.61 0.04 25.61
CA GLY A 68 28.78 -0.78 25.87
C GLY A 68 28.82 -1.22 27.32
N PHE A 69 28.01 -2.20 27.72
CA PHE A 69 28.20 -2.84 29.03
C PHE A 69 29.65 -3.36 29.11
N PRO A 70 30.55 -2.71 29.87
CA PRO A 70 31.97 -3.05 29.83
C PRO A 70 32.31 -4.31 30.65
N HIS A 71 31.30 -4.96 31.24
CA HIS A 71 31.47 -5.82 32.41
C HIS A 71 31.17 -7.32 32.18
N MET A 72 30.84 -7.73 30.95
CA MET A 72 30.84 -9.14 30.57
C MET A 72 32.09 -9.41 29.72
N GLY A 73 33.24 -9.49 30.39
CA GLY A 73 34.51 -9.85 29.77
C GLY A 73 34.41 -11.26 29.16
N GLY A 74 34.33 -11.35 27.84
CA GLY A 74 34.24 -12.64 27.13
C GLY A 74 33.59 -12.60 25.75
N VAL A 75 32.89 -11.52 25.39
CA VAL A 75 32.30 -11.39 24.04
C VAL A 75 33.31 -10.81 23.04
N PRO A 76 33.64 -11.53 21.95
CA PRO A 76 34.57 -11.02 20.93
C PRO A 76 33.98 -9.81 20.19
N PHE A 77 34.84 -8.83 19.86
CA PHE A 77 34.47 -7.59 19.15
C PHE A 77 33.60 -7.82 17.90
N TYR A 78 33.82 -8.94 17.19
CA TYR A 78 33.04 -9.32 16.02
C TYR A 78 31.56 -9.55 16.31
N MET A 79 31.21 -10.17 17.44
CA MET A 79 29.81 -10.42 17.83
C MET A 79 29.08 -9.12 18.18
N HIS A 80 29.80 -8.18 18.79
CA HIS A 80 29.26 -6.85 19.13
C HIS A 80 28.92 -6.05 17.86
N GLY A 81 29.84 -6.02 16.89
CA GLY A 81 29.60 -5.36 15.60
C GLY A 81 28.42 -5.97 14.84
N LEU A 82 28.34 -7.30 14.79
CA LEU A 82 27.27 -8.00 14.07
C LEU A 82 25.88 -7.70 14.66
N MET A 83 25.76 -7.71 16.00
CA MET A 83 24.50 -7.37 16.68
C MET A 83 24.10 -5.90 16.45
N GLN A 84 25.09 -4.99 16.44
CA GLN A 84 24.86 -3.58 16.17
C GLN A 84 24.43 -3.34 14.72
N THR A 85 25.03 -4.02 13.75
CA THR A 85 24.61 -3.94 12.33
C THR A 85 23.18 -4.42 12.12
N ILE A 86 22.77 -5.50 12.80
CA ILE A 86 21.38 -6.00 12.76
C ILE A 86 20.43 -4.96 13.37
N GLY A 87 20.78 -4.37 14.51
CA GLY A 87 19.98 -3.32 15.15
C GLY A 87 19.79 -2.09 14.24
N VAL A 88 20.86 -1.63 13.59
CA VAL A 88 20.81 -0.52 12.63
C VAL A 88 19.93 -0.88 11.43
N LEU A 89 20.08 -2.08 10.86
CA LEU A 89 19.27 -2.54 9.73
C LEU A 89 17.77 -2.60 10.07
N MET A 90 17.42 -3.05 11.28
CA MET A 90 16.04 -3.04 11.77
C MET A 90 15.48 -1.62 11.83
N ILE A 91 16.24 -0.66 12.38
CA ILE A 91 15.83 0.75 12.47
C ILE A 91 15.68 1.37 11.08
N VAL A 92 16.64 1.16 10.18
CA VAL A 92 16.56 1.69 8.81
C VAL A 92 15.32 1.17 8.09
N GLY A 93 15.04 -0.13 8.16
CA GLY A 93 13.84 -0.66 7.53
C GLY A 93 12.55 -0.25 8.26
N SER A 94 12.59 0.12 9.54
CA SER A 94 11.45 0.74 10.24
C SER A 94 11.26 2.23 9.89
N ALA A 95 12.31 2.94 9.49
CA ALA A 95 12.17 4.27 8.94
C ALA A 95 11.54 4.21 7.55
N ALA A 96 11.97 3.25 6.72
CA ALA A 96 11.32 2.94 5.44
C ALA A 96 9.84 2.55 5.65
N GLY A 97 9.59 1.70 6.65
CA GLY A 97 8.41 1.64 7.52
C GLY A 97 7.46 2.81 7.50
N MET A 98 7.80 3.75 8.36
CA MET A 98 7.05 4.97 8.59
C MET A 98 6.90 5.79 7.31
N ALA A 99 7.93 5.87 6.47
CA ALA A 99 7.88 6.60 5.21
C ALA A 99 6.81 6.04 4.25
N ALA A 100 6.70 4.71 4.14
CA ALA A 100 5.67 4.06 3.34
C ALA A 100 4.26 4.30 3.90
N GLY A 101 4.09 4.24 5.23
CA GLY A 101 2.83 4.56 5.90
C GLY A 101 2.39 6.01 5.66
N ILE A 102 3.28 6.98 5.86
CA ILE A 102 3.04 8.42 5.65
C ILE A 102 2.76 8.71 4.16
N GLY A 103 3.52 8.07 3.26
CA GLY A 103 3.30 8.18 1.82
C GLY A 103 1.90 7.72 1.40
N LEU A 104 1.38 6.65 2.00
CA LEU A 104 0.01 6.19 1.75
C LEU A 104 -1.05 7.15 2.26
N LEU A 105 -0.84 7.70 3.46
CA LEU A 105 -1.75 8.66 4.08
C LEU A 105 -1.85 9.97 3.29
N THR A 106 -0.75 10.39 2.67
CA THR A 106 -0.69 11.60 1.82
C THR A 106 -1.18 11.38 0.38
N ARG A 107 -1.70 10.18 0.04
CA ARG A 107 -2.24 9.83 -1.29
C ARG A 107 -1.30 10.13 -2.47
N GLN A 108 0.00 10.17 -2.23
CA GLN A 108 0.96 10.52 -3.28
C GLN A 108 1.30 9.31 -4.17
N SER A 109 1.55 9.56 -5.46
CA SER A 109 1.84 8.52 -6.47
C SER A 109 3.13 7.75 -6.21
N TRP A 110 4.16 8.40 -5.66
CA TRP A 110 5.44 7.76 -5.26
C TRP A 110 5.28 6.67 -4.19
N ALA A 111 4.23 6.76 -3.37
CA ALA A 111 4.05 5.89 -2.22
C ALA A 111 3.60 4.49 -2.65
N ARG A 112 2.92 4.38 -3.80
CA ARG A 112 2.55 3.08 -4.38
C ARG A 112 3.78 2.26 -4.74
N LEU A 113 4.74 2.85 -5.44
CA LEU A 113 5.95 2.16 -5.86
C LEU A 113 6.80 1.74 -4.65
N LEU A 114 6.94 2.64 -3.68
CA LEU A 114 7.62 2.34 -2.40
C LEU A 114 6.94 1.21 -1.64
N THR A 115 5.60 1.21 -1.51
CA THR A 115 4.90 0.13 -0.79
C THR A 115 4.95 -1.21 -1.49
N ILE A 116 5.01 -1.25 -2.82
CA ILE A 116 5.19 -2.51 -3.56
C ILE A 116 6.58 -3.07 -3.28
N MET A 117 7.63 -2.24 -3.43
CA MET A 117 9.02 -2.64 -3.15
C MET A 117 9.18 -3.12 -1.71
N LEU A 118 8.69 -2.33 -0.75
CA LEU A 118 8.73 -2.67 0.65
C LEU A 118 7.82 -3.86 1.00
N GLY A 119 6.73 -4.09 0.26
CA GLY A 119 5.87 -5.26 0.40
C GLY A 119 6.62 -6.56 0.11
N PHE A 120 7.48 -6.58 -0.91
CA PHE A 120 8.38 -7.70 -1.20
C PHE A 120 9.42 -7.90 -0.09
N VAL A 121 10.01 -6.81 0.42
CA VAL A 121 10.97 -6.89 1.54
C VAL A 121 10.30 -7.40 2.82
N SER A 122 9.07 -6.93 3.08
CA SER A 122 8.27 -7.37 4.21
C SER A 122 7.89 -8.85 4.12
N LEU A 123 7.82 -9.41 2.90
CA LEU A 123 7.55 -10.84 2.69
C LEU A 123 8.65 -11.76 3.23
N ILE A 124 9.86 -11.24 3.44
CA ILE A 124 11.01 -11.99 3.97
C ILE A 124 10.93 -12.10 5.51
N ASP A 125 10.22 -11.18 6.18
CA ASP A 125 9.99 -11.20 7.63
C ASP A 125 8.76 -12.08 7.97
N MET A 126 8.98 -13.34 8.33
CA MET A 126 7.96 -14.28 8.80
C MET A 126 7.71 -14.03 10.31
N PRO A 127 6.47 -13.82 10.85
CA PRO A 127 5.12 -14.04 10.28
C PRO A 127 4.27 -12.77 9.99
N LEU A 128 4.60 -11.61 10.59
CA LEU A 128 3.76 -10.40 10.44
C LEU A 128 4.02 -9.67 9.12
N GLY A 129 5.24 -9.76 8.59
CA GLY A 129 5.62 -9.09 7.36
C GLY A 129 5.02 -9.76 6.12
N THR A 130 4.87 -11.08 6.12
CA THR A 130 4.26 -11.88 5.05
C THR A 130 2.78 -11.55 4.87
N ALA A 131 2.01 -11.53 5.95
CA ALA A 131 0.59 -11.18 5.91
C ALA A 131 0.39 -9.74 5.38
N LEU A 132 1.26 -8.82 5.82
CA LEU A 132 1.26 -7.45 5.34
C LEU A 132 1.55 -7.37 3.84
N GLY A 133 2.58 -8.08 3.36
CA GLY A 133 2.99 -8.09 1.96
C GLY A 133 1.94 -8.70 1.02
N ILE A 134 1.24 -9.74 1.45
CA ILE A 134 0.10 -10.29 0.69
C ILE A 134 -1.04 -9.27 0.64
N TYR A 135 -1.34 -8.60 1.75
CA TYR A 135 -2.42 -7.60 1.82
C TYR A 135 -2.09 -6.33 1.00
N THR A 136 -0.83 -5.89 0.97
CA THR A 136 -0.39 -4.79 0.11
C THR A 136 -0.53 -5.14 -1.37
N LEU A 137 -0.08 -6.34 -1.79
CA LEU A 137 -0.26 -6.79 -3.17
C LEU A 137 -1.74 -6.87 -3.54
N TRP A 138 -2.57 -7.48 -2.69
CA TRP A 138 -4.01 -7.64 -2.97
C TRP A 138 -4.76 -6.31 -3.08
N VAL A 139 -4.40 -5.30 -2.27
CA VAL A 139 -5.02 -3.97 -2.35
C VAL A 139 -4.53 -3.16 -3.54
N LEU A 140 -3.24 -3.23 -3.90
CA LEU A 140 -2.66 -2.37 -4.95
C LEU A 140 -2.79 -2.94 -6.36
N LEU A 141 -2.71 -4.27 -6.57
CA LEU A 141 -2.78 -4.87 -7.92
C LEU A 141 -4.09 -4.58 -8.68
N PRO A 142 -5.29 -4.74 -8.08
CA PRO A 142 -6.55 -4.49 -8.78
C PRO A 142 -6.75 -3.01 -9.14
N GLY A 143 -6.19 -2.11 -8.33
CA GLY A 143 -6.31 -0.67 -8.53
C GLY A 143 -5.45 -0.12 -9.68
N ALA A 144 -4.38 -0.83 -10.08
CA ALA A 144 -3.57 -0.47 -11.25
C ALA A 144 -4.17 -1.04 -12.54
N SER A 145 -4.46 -2.34 -12.55
CA SER A 145 -5.01 -3.05 -13.71
C SER A 145 -6.40 -2.55 -14.11
N GLY A 146 -7.29 -2.26 -13.15
CA GLY A 146 -8.66 -1.84 -13.45
C GLY A 146 -8.77 -0.53 -14.24
N GLN A 147 -7.84 0.42 -14.07
CA GLN A 147 -7.85 1.67 -14.82
C GLN A 147 -7.36 1.50 -16.26
N GLU A 148 -6.37 0.62 -16.47
CA GLU A 148 -5.80 0.33 -17.78
C GLU A 148 -6.77 -0.50 -18.63
N TYR A 149 -7.38 -1.54 -18.04
CA TYR A 149 -8.47 -2.29 -18.68
C TYR A 149 -9.67 -1.41 -19.03
N ALA A 150 -10.06 -0.47 -18.15
CA ALA A 150 -11.16 0.47 -18.44
C ALA A 150 -10.84 1.46 -19.57
N ARG A 151 -9.56 1.77 -19.83
CA ARG A 151 -9.16 2.57 -20.99
C ARG A 151 -9.17 1.74 -22.27
N MET A 152 -8.67 0.51 -22.23
CA MET A 152 -8.66 -0.40 -23.39
C MET A 152 -10.08 -0.77 -23.84
N THR A 153 -10.99 -1.02 -22.90
CA THR A 153 -12.40 -1.31 -23.21
C THR A 153 -13.22 -0.10 -23.66
N ARG A 154 -12.75 1.13 -23.43
CA ARG A 154 -13.37 2.35 -24.00
C ARG A 154 -12.82 2.71 -25.38
N ALA A 155 -11.68 2.14 -25.76
CA ALA A 155 -11.04 2.36 -27.05
C ALA A 155 -11.42 1.30 -28.11
N ALA A 156 -12.10 0.23 -27.69
CA ALA A 156 -12.70 -0.81 -28.54
C ALA A 156 -14.21 -0.59 -28.68
#